data_AF-A0A3D5D568-F1
#
_entry.id   AF-A0A3D5D568-F1
#
_cell.length_a   1.000
_cell.length_b   1.000
_cell.length_c   1.000
_cell.angle_alpha   90.00
_cell.angle_beta   90.00
_cell.angle_gamma   90.00
#
_symmetry.space_group_name_H-M   'P 1'
#
loop_
_entity.id
_entity.type
_entity.pdbx_description
1 polymer ?
#
loop_
_entity_poly.entity_id
_entity_poly.type
_entity_poly.pdbx_seq_one_letter_code
_entity_poly.pdbx_strand_id
1 'polypeptide(L)'
;RDLIAQIPHLTGSGERVTDEEISFDPFEFERRQAARLEIADGVGCGGDEIIRVVVTRATMDKLAPRIRPGEDVRPEAVYEDLPILEVDPLEAFEVSERDVLITVADGVKLPSITAFRLLAQKLKDKGCPNPILLKDCLNFEGTPLSPDEALLRASVAVGSLLCDGIGDAVLIRGESGAGQSLRLAFNILQAAGCRSFKTDYVACPSCGRTLFDLQEVTARIKARTEHLKGVKIAIMGCIVNGPGEMADADFGYVGGAPGKINLYVGKTPVRFNIPEAEAVESLVDLIREHDKWVEPQPAEA
;
A
#
# COMPACT_ATOMS: atom_id res chain seq x y z
N ARG A 1 16.73 0.34 -16.39
CA ARG A 1 17.81 -0.69 -16.29
C ARG A 1 17.18 -1.97 -15.73
N ASP A 2 17.58 -3.17 -16.18
CA ASP A 2 17.06 -4.46 -15.67
C ASP A 2 17.12 -4.52 -14.12
N LEU A 3 16.10 -5.07 -13.47
CA LEU A 3 15.95 -5.16 -12.01
C LEU A 3 17.17 -5.84 -11.36
N ILE A 4 17.71 -6.87 -12.02
CA ILE A 4 18.92 -7.58 -11.58
C ILE A 4 20.13 -6.65 -11.52
N ALA A 5 20.25 -5.76 -12.51
CA ALA A 5 21.35 -4.78 -12.54
C ALA A 5 21.24 -3.71 -11.44
N GLN A 6 20.08 -3.58 -10.79
CA GLN A 6 19.85 -2.62 -9.71
C GLN A 6 20.16 -3.21 -8.32
N ILE A 7 20.31 -4.54 -8.20
CA ILE A 7 20.57 -5.23 -6.91
C ILE A 7 21.72 -4.58 -6.13
N PRO A 8 22.91 -4.29 -6.71
CA PRO A 8 24.01 -3.71 -5.94
C PRO A 8 23.68 -2.36 -5.30
N HIS A 9 22.83 -1.56 -5.95
CA HIS A 9 22.35 -0.28 -5.42
C HIS A 9 21.29 -0.47 -4.33
N LEU A 10 20.46 -1.52 -4.45
CA LEU A 10 19.39 -1.84 -3.50
C LEU A 10 19.89 -2.60 -2.26
N THR A 11 21.02 -3.32 -2.34
CA THR A 11 21.50 -4.17 -1.24
C THR A 11 22.78 -3.66 -0.57
N GLY A 12 23.51 -2.70 -1.16
CA GLY A 12 24.66 -2.06 -0.53
C GLY A 12 25.74 -3.05 -0.07
N SER A 13 26.51 -3.63 -1.00
CA SER A 13 27.47 -4.72 -0.71
C SER A 13 28.71 -4.33 0.11
N GLY A 14 28.91 -3.04 0.39
CA GLY A 14 30.12 -2.50 1.03
C GLY A 14 30.02 -2.24 2.53
N GLU A 15 28.81 -2.16 3.09
CA GLU A 15 28.59 -1.77 4.49
C GLU A 15 28.15 -2.98 5.31
N ARG A 16 28.82 -3.24 6.44
CA ARG A 16 28.44 -4.29 7.40
C ARG A 16 27.81 -3.65 8.60
N VAL A 17 26.53 -3.94 8.82
CA VAL A 17 25.86 -3.75 10.11
C VAL A 17 26.27 -4.94 10.98
N THR A 18 26.88 -4.68 12.13
CA THR A 18 27.32 -5.71 13.10
C THR A 18 26.13 -6.33 13.85
N ASP A 19 26.36 -7.42 14.59
CA ASP A 19 25.41 -8.38 15.22
C ASP A 19 24.25 -7.77 16.06
N GLU A 20 23.37 -6.99 15.43
CA GLU A 20 22.14 -6.50 16.03
C GLU A 20 21.00 -7.47 15.71
N GLU A 21 20.20 -7.83 16.72
CA GLU A 21 19.00 -8.64 16.52
C GLU A 21 17.98 -7.88 15.66
N ILE A 22 17.20 -8.61 14.88
CA ILE A 22 16.19 -7.99 14.01
C ILE A 22 15.01 -7.53 14.89
N SER A 23 14.49 -6.32 14.64
CA SER A 23 13.40 -5.76 15.44
C SER A 23 12.05 -6.46 15.26
N PHE A 24 11.93 -7.27 14.20
CA PHE A 24 10.73 -8.00 13.78
C PHE A 24 11.03 -9.50 13.58
N ASP A 25 9.98 -10.33 13.63
CA ASP A 25 10.06 -11.75 13.27
C ASP A 25 9.63 -11.93 11.80
N PRO A 26 10.47 -12.52 10.92
CA PRO A 26 10.09 -12.75 9.53
C PRO A 26 9.00 -13.83 9.34
N PHE A 27 8.66 -14.59 10.37
CA PHE A 27 7.65 -15.66 10.34
C PHE A 27 6.35 -15.28 11.03
N GLU A 28 6.37 -14.28 11.93
CA GLU A 28 5.19 -13.79 12.66
C GLU A 28 5.07 -12.28 12.53
N PHE A 29 3.93 -11.81 12.02
CA PHE A 29 3.68 -10.39 11.89
C PHE A 29 3.32 -9.77 13.25
N GLU A 30 4.13 -8.80 13.69
CA GLU A 30 3.81 -7.91 14.82
C GLU A 30 4.06 -6.46 14.41
N ARG A 31 3.02 -5.62 14.48
CA ARG A 31 3.21 -4.17 14.25
C ARG A 31 4.00 -3.58 15.42
N ARG A 32 5.09 -2.87 15.12
CA ARG A 32 5.86 -2.14 16.12
C ARG A 32 4.94 -1.18 16.88
N GLN A 33 4.94 -1.31 18.20
CA GLN A 33 4.22 -0.40 19.08
C GLN A 33 4.85 1.00 19.05
N ALA A 34 4.04 2.00 18.73
CA ALA A 34 4.44 3.41 18.73
C ALA A 34 3.49 4.24 19.62
N ALA A 35 4.01 5.30 20.22
CA ALA A 35 3.21 6.29 20.92
C ALA A 35 2.39 7.11 19.91
N ARG A 36 1.19 7.54 20.32
CA ARG A 36 0.38 8.44 19.50
C ARG A 36 0.93 9.86 19.57
N LEU A 37 1.14 10.48 18.41
CA LEU A 37 1.57 11.87 18.25
C LEU A 37 0.59 12.60 17.34
N GLU A 38 0.34 13.89 17.58
CA GLU A 38 -0.36 14.76 16.64
C GLU A 38 0.67 15.42 15.72
N ILE A 39 0.58 15.14 14.41
CA ILE A 39 1.59 15.53 13.42
C ILE A 39 1.17 16.75 12.59
N ALA A 40 -0.14 17.03 12.55
CA ALA A 40 -0.75 18.23 11.99
C ALA A 40 -2.10 18.44 12.69
N ASP A 41 -2.75 19.59 12.48
CA ASP A 41 -4.03 19.92 13.12
C ASP A 41 -5.09 18.82 12.91
N GLY A 42 -5.41 18.10 14.00
CA GLY A 42 -6.36 16.98 13.99
C GLY A 42 -5.85 15.68 13.33
N VAL A 43 -4.56 15.57 13.01
CA VAL A 43 -3.95 14.39 12.37
C VAL A 43 -3.06 13.64 13.36
N GLY A 44 -3.60 12.56 13.93
CA GLY A 44 -2.84 11.65 14.80
C GLY A 44 -2.00 10.63 14.01
N CYS A 45 -0.82 10.27 14.51
CA CYS A 45 0.12 9.32 13.92
C CYS A 45 0.69 8.39 15.01
N GLY A 46 0.97 7.13 14.68
CA GLY A 46 1.42 6.13 15.65
C GLY A 46 0.30 5.55 16.52
N GLY A 47 0.62 4.56 17.34
CA GLY A 47 -0.37 3.79 18.10
C GLY A 47 -1.40 3.11 17.19
N ASP A 48 -2.67 3.20 17.56
CA ASP A 48 -3.79 2.63 16.80
C ASP A 48 -4.24 3.49 15.61
N GLU A 49 -3.57 4.62 15.35
CA GLU A 49 -3.86 5.46 14.19
C GLU A 49 -3.49 4.75 12.88
N ILE A 50 -4.23 5.10 11.82
CA ILE A 50 -3.90 4.64 10.47
C ILE A 50 -2.57 5.23 10.01
N ILE A 51 -1.86 4.49 9.16
CA ILE A 51 -0.59 4.94 8.59
C ILE A 51 -0.83 6.16 7.69
N ARG A 52 -0.11 7.25 7.96
CA ARG A 52 -0.31 8.54 7.31
C ARG A 52 0.47 8.69 6.03
N VAL A 53 -0.12 9.36 5.04
CA VAL A 53 0.57 9.72 3.80
C VAL A 53 1.06 11.16 3.88
N VAL A 54 2.38 11.30 3.97
CA VAL A 54 3.10 12.58 4.03
C VAL A 54 3.62 12.92 2.63
N VAL A 55 3.58 14.20 2.27
CA VAL A 55 4.16 14.72 1.01
C VAL A 55 5.10 15.88 1.29
N THR A 56 5.98 16.21 0.36
CA THR A 56 6.78 17.45 0.44
C THR A 56 5.92 18.68 0.13
N ARG A 57 6.37 19.87 0.54
CA ARG A 57 5.72 21.15 0.22
C ARG A 57 5.52 21.30 -1.28
N ALA A 58 6.58 21.03 -2.05
CA ALA A 58 6.54 21.14 -3.50
C ALA A 58 5.50 20.21 -4.15
N THR A 59 5.25 19.04 -3.56
CA THR A 59 4.19 18.12 -3.98
C THR A 59 2.83 18.62 -3.54
N MET A 60 2.71 19.11 -2.30
CA MET A 60 1.47 19.70 -1.77
C MET A 60 1.00 20.88 -2.63
N ASP A 61 1.88 21.80 -2.98
CA ASP A 61 1.54 22.99 -3.79
C ASP A 61 0.99 22.60 -5.18
N LYS A 62 1.50 21.51 -5.76
CA LYS A 62 1.01 20.97 -7.04
C LYS A 62 -0.33 20.23 -6.90
N LEU A 63 -0.61 19.66 -5.72
CA LEU A 63 -1.81 18.89 -5.44
C LEU A 63 -2.97 19.75 -4.93
N ALA A 64 -2.69 20.77 -4.12
CA ALA A 64 -3.67 21.66 -3.50
C ALA A 64 -4.79 22.14 -4.45
N PRO A 65 -4.52 22.61 -5.69
CA PRO A 65 -5.59 23.05 -6.59
C PRO A 65 -6.46 21.91 -7.13
N ARG A 66 -6.07 20.65 -6.94
CA ARG A 66 -6.75 19.45 -7.47
C ARG A 66 -7.45 18.63 -6.38
N ILE A 67 -7.16 18.87 -5.11
CA ILE A 67 -7.75 18.15 -3.98
C ILE A 67 -9.16 18.67 -3.76
N ARG A 68 -10.16 17.79 -3.75
CA ARG A 68 -11.55 18.14 -3.44
C ARG A 68 -11.86 17.92 -1.97
N PRO A 69 -12.73 18.74 -1.35
CA PRO A 69 -13.21 18.49 0.01
C PRO A 69 -13.86 17.10 0.11
N GLY A 70 -13.42 16.30 1.08
CA GLY A 70 -13.96 14.95 1.31
C GLY A 70 -13.34 13.83 0.45
N GLU A 71 -12.30 14.11 -0.35
CA GLU A 71 -11.52 13.04 -0.98
C GLU A 71 -10.71 12.24 0.05
N ASP A 72 -10.88 10.92 0.04
CA ASP A 72 -10.13 10.01 0.92
C ASP A 72 -8.64 9.92 0.55
N VAL A 73 -8.32 10.14 -0.72
CA VAL A 73 -6.95 10.10 -1.24
C VAL A 73 -6.41 11.53 -1.30
N ARG A 74 -5.89 11.98 -0.17
CA ARG A 74 -5.29 13.31 -0.03
C ARG A 74 -4.01 13.23 0.82
N PRO A 75 -3.06 14.16 0.65
CA PRO A 75 -1.98 14.33 1.60
C PRO A 75 -2.52 14.63 3.00
N GLU A 76 -1.94 14.01 4.03
CA GLU A 76 -2.37 14.17 5.42
C GLU A 76 -1.44 15.09 6.22
N ALA A 77 -0.19 15.23 5.80
CA ALA A 77 0.74 16.21 6.35
C ALA A 77 1.82 16.60 5.34
N VAL A 78 2.51 17.70 5.62
CA VAL A 78 3.62 18.20 4.80
C VAL A 78 4.94 18.01 5.54
N TYR A 79 5.89 17.31 4.92
CA TYR A 79 7.16 16.89 5.51
C TYR A 79 7.89 18.01 6.25
N GLU A 80 7.95 19.19 5.63
CA GLU A 80 8.67 20.35 6.13
C GLU A 80 7.98 21.04 7.33
N ASP A 81 6.71 20.73 7.62
CA ASP A 81 6.00 21.22 8.81
C ASP A 81 6.05 20.25 9.99
N LEU A 82 6.51 19.02 9.76
CA LEU A 82 6.41 17.96 10.75
C LEU A 82 7.48 18.11 11.85
N PRO A 83 7.16 17.77 13.12
CA PRO A 83 8.15 17.62 14.18
C PRO A 83 8.97 16.34 13.95
N ILE A 84 9.98 16.42 13.08
CA ILE A 84 10.82 15.28 12.67
C ILE A 84 12.23 15.40 13.25
N LEU A 85 12.72 14.30 13.78
CA LEU A 85 14.13 14.04 14.02
C LEU A 85 14.68 13.13 12.91
N GLU A 86 15.57 13.68 12.07
CA GLU A 86 16.32 12.92 11.08
C GLU A 86 17.59 12.35 11.71
N VAL A 87 17.83 11.04 11.58
CA VAL A 87 19.00 10.38 12.18
C VAL A 87 19.75 9.51 11.17
N ASP A 88 21.08 9.42 11.29
CA ASP A 88 21.83 8.33 10.67
C ASP A 88 21.83 7.13 11.62
N PRO A 89 21.17 6.02 11.28
CA PRO A 89 21.12 4.84 12.14
C PRO A 89 22.47 4.12 12.25
N LEU A 90 23.52 4.49 11.49
CA LEU A 90 24.89 4.01 11.72
C LEU A 90 25.57 4.69 12.90
N GLU A 91 25.19 5.93 13.20
CA GLU A 91 25.79 6.74 14.26
C GLU A 91 25.03 6.56 15.59
N ALA A 92 25.60 7.09 16.67
CA ALA A 92 24.89 7.22 17.93
C ALA A 92 23.97 8.44 17.87
N PHE A 93 22.70 8.26 18.20
CA PHE A 93 21.72 9.34 18.29
C PHE A 93 20.96 9.26 19.61
N GLU A 94 20.55 10.42 20.11
CA GLU A 94 19.72 10.56 21.30
C GLU A 94 18.32 11.00 20.89
N VAL A 95 17.31 10.43 21.56
CA VAL A 95 15.91 10.79 21.37
C VAL A 95 15.48 11.56 22.62
N SER A 96 15.66 12.87 22.60
CA SER A 96 15.36 13.74 23.74
C SER A 96 13.87 14.00 23.92
N GLU A 97 13.09 13.92 22.83
CA GLU A 97 11.67 14.26 22.81
C GLU A 97 10.84 13.02 22.43
N ARG A 98 9.79 12.75 23.20
CA ARG A 98 8.86 11.65 22.91
C ARG A 98 7.81 12.01 21.86
N ASP A 99 7.64 13.31 21.60
CA ASP A 99 6.61 13.86 20.74
C ASP A 99 7.16 14.26 19.36
N VAL A 100 8.12 13.50 18.83
CA VAL A 100 8.67 13.69 17.48
C VAL A 100 8.58 12.42 16.67
N LEU A 101 8.33 12.59 15.37
CA LEU A 101 8.53 11.56 14.36
C LEU A 101 10.03 11.32 14.18
N ILE A 102 10.43 10.06 13.97
CA ILE A 102 11.82 9.74 13.65
C ILE A 102 11.88 9.19 12.22
N THR A 103 12.85 9.64 11.45
CA THR A 103 13.13 9.11 10.11
C THR A 103 14.63 8.98 9.90
N VAL A 104 15.02 8.16 8.92
CA VAL A 104 16.43 8.07 8.51
C VAL A 104 16.79 9.32 7.71
N ALA A 105 17.91 9.97 8.01
CA ALA A 105 18.39 11.14 7.29
C ALA A 105 18.66 10.82 5.80
N ASP A 106 18.54 11.84 4.94
CA ASP A 106 18.96 11.70 3.54
C ASP A 106 20.50 11.64 3.45
N GLY A 107 21.03 10.95 2.45
CA GLY A 107 22.49 10.81 2.25
C GLY A 107 23.14 9.67 3.02
N VAL A 108 22.39 8.93 3.84
CA VAL A 108 22.90 7.76 4.58
C VAL A 108 23.40 6.70 3.60
N LYS A 109 24.53 6.06 3.92
CA LYS A 109 25.22 5.07 3.08
C LYS A 109 24.65 3.66 3.19
N LEU A 110 23.39 3.55 3.61
CA LEU A 110 22.65 2.30 3.67
C LEU A 110 21.49 2.32 2.66
N PRO A 111 21.13 1.16 2.09
CA PRO A 111 19.86 1.02 1.41
C PRO A 111 18.69 1.33 2.36
N SER A 112 17.61 1.90 1.82
CA SER A 112 16.44 2.36 2.61
C SER A 112 15.92 1.28 3.57
N ILE A 113 15.69 0.06 3.08
CA ILE A 113 15.19 -1.06 3.88
C ILE A 113 16.11 -1.35 5.07
N THR A 114 17.42 -1.49 4.81
CA THR A 114 18.41 -1.78 5.85
C THR A 114 18.47 -0.65 6.88
N ALA A 115 18.44 0.60 6.42
CA ALA A 115 18.51 1.76 7.30
C ALA A 115 17.30 1.86 8.23
N PHE A 116 16.10 1.62 7.72
CA PHE A 116 14.88 1.67 8.53
C PHE A 116 14.74 0.47 9.48
N ARG A 117 15.18 -0.73 9.08
CA ARG A 117 15.24 -1.89 9.99
C ARG A 117 16.21 -1.64 11.15
N LEU A 118 17.38 -1.07 10.83
CA LEU A 118 18.38 -0.68 11.83
C LEU A 118 17.85 0.42 12.77
N LEU A 119 17.19 1.44 12.22
CA LEU A 119 16.52 2.47 13.01
C LEU A 119 15.49 1.86 13.97
N ALA A 120 14.61 0.99 13.48
CA ALA A 120 13.59 0.34 14.29
C ALA A 120 14.18 -0.48 15.43
N GLN A 121 15.28 -1.19 15.18
CA GLN A 121 16.01 -1.93 16.21
C GLN A 121 16.62 -1.01 17.26
N LYS A 122 17.35 0.04 16.86
CA LYS A 122 17.92 1.00 17.81
C LYS A 122 16.86 1.69 18.68
N LEU A 123 15.69 1.98 18.12
CA LEU A 123 14.58 2.53 18.89
C LEU A 123 13.99 1.52 19.88
N LYS A 124 13.91 0.23 19.49
CA LYS A 124 13.48 -0.87 20.37
C LYS A 124 14.44 -1.03 21.55
N ASP A 125 15.75 -1.06 21.30
CA ASP A 125 16.78 -1.20 22.33
C ASP A 125 16.82 -0.02 23.32
N LYS A 126 16.55 1.20 22.82
CA LYS A 126 16.42 2.40 23.65
C LYS A 126 15.07 2.51 24.38
N GLY A 127 14.09 1.64 24.07
CA GLY A 127 12.73 1.73 24.61
C GLY A 127 11.99 3.00 24.16
N CYS A 128 12.34 3.54 22.99
CA CYS A 128 11.76 4.76 22.43
C CYS A 128 10.55 4.40 21.54
N PRO A 129 9.32 4.77 21.93
CA PRO A 129 8.12 4.42 21.19
C PRO A 129 7.79 5.43 20.07
N ASN A 130 8.72 6.28 19.66
CA ASN A 130 8.44 7.31 18.66
C ASN A 130 7.93 6.70 17.33
N PRO A 131 6.94 7.30 16.66
CA PRO A 131 6.49 6.83 15.35
C PRO A 131 7.56 7.01 14.29
N ILE A 132 7.59 6.11 13.30
CA ILE A 132 8.58 6.13 12.23
C ILE A 132 7.95 6.63 10.93
N LEU A 133 8.56 7.65 10.33
CA LEU A 133 8.23 8.10 8.98
C LEU A 133 9.15 7.40 7.97
N LEU A 134 8.57 6.54 7.14
CA LEU A 134 9.28 5.82 6.07
C LEU A 134 9.47 6.69 4.82
N LYS A 135 10.60 6.48 4.14
CA LYS A 135 10.92 7.12 2.86
C LYS A 135 11.30 6.06 1.83
N ASP A 136 10.74 6.14 0.63
CA ASP A 136 11.05 5.22 -0.46
C ASP A 136 12.51 5.29 -0.92
N CYS A 137 13.10 6.49 -0.85
CA CYS A 137 14.52 6.72 -1.14
C CYS A 137 15.17 7.62 -0.09
N LEU A 138 16.46 7.40 0.15
CA LEU A 138 17.33 8.23 1.00
C LEU A 138 18.37 9.01 0.20
N ASN A 139 18.54 8.65 -1.06
CA ASN A 139 19.49 9.26 -1.98
C ASN A 139 18.76 9.59 -3.28
N PHE A 140 18.99 10.79 -3.80
CA PHE A 140 18.39 11.26 -5.05
C PHE A 140 19.39 11.07 -6.19
N GLU A 141 18.99 10.35 -7.22
CA GLU A 141 19.74 10.30 -8.47
C GLU A 141 19.54 11.62 -9.24
N GLY A 142 20.56 12.07 -9.97
CA GLY A 142 20.48 13.32 -10.74
C GLY A 142 19.47 13.29 -11.90
N THR A 143 19.01 12.09 -12.29
CA THR A 143 17.96 11.88 -13.28
C THR A 143 16.73 11.30 -12.59
N PRO A 144 15.53 11.88 -12.79
CA PRO A 144 14.29 11.30 -12.29
C PRO A 144 14.09 9.88 -12.79
N LEU A 145 13.55 9.02 -11.92
CA LEU A 145 13.20 7.65 -12.29
C LEU A 145 12.03 7.65 -13.28
N SER A 146 12.00 6.64 -14.14
CA SER A 146 10.78 6.35 -14.91
C SER A 146 9.65 5.90 -13.95
N PRO A 147 8.37 6.11 -14.30
CA PRO A 147 7.26 5.72 -13.43
C PRO A 147 7.25 4.24 -13.02
N ASP A 148 7.64 3.35 -13.94
CA ASP A 148 7.72 1.91 -13.66
C ASP A 148 8.86 1.58 -12.67
N GLU A 149 10.02 2.24 -12.81
CA GLU A 149 11.14 2.07 -11.87
C GLU A 149 10.79 2.66 -10.49
N ALA A 150 10.13 3.81 -10.45
CA ALA A 150 9.67 4.43 -9.21
C ALA A 150 8.62 3.55 -8.49
N LEU A 151 7.63 3.03 -9.22
CA LEU A 151 6.65 2.07 -8.72
C LEU A 151 7.32 0.86 -8.06
N LEU A 152 8.26 0.22 -8.76
CA LEU A 152 8.95 -0.97 -8.25
C LEU A 152 9.81 -0.65 -7.04
N ARG A 153 10.64 0.39 -7.10
CA ARG A 153 11.54 0.76 -5.98
C ARG A 153 10.78 1.17 -4.73
N ALA A 154 9.74 2.01 -4.87
CA ALA A 154 8.93 2.44 -3.74
C ALA A 154 8.16 1.27 -3.11
N SER A 155 7.58 0.40 -3.94
CA SER A 155 6.85 -0.78 -3.45
C SER A 155 7.78 -1.74 -2.70
N VAL A 156 9.01 -1.94 -3.18
CA VAL A 156 10.00 -2.76 -2.49
C VAL A 156 10.47 -2.10 -1.20
N ALA A 157 10.85 -0.82 -1.24
CA ALA A 157 11.41 -0.13 -0.08
C ALA A 157 10.39 0.05 1.05
N VAL A 158 9.23 0.63 0.76
CA VAL A 158 8.20 0.92 1.77
C VAL A 158 7.37 -0.32 2.07
N GLY A 159 6.98 -1.08 1.04
CA GLY A 159 6.12 -2.26 1.23
C GLY A 159 6.78 -3.35 2.07
N SER A 160 8.09 -3.59 1.91
CA SER A 160 8.80 -4.56 2.76
C SER A 160 8.80 -4.17 4.23
N LEU A 161 9.07 -2.90 4.54
CA LEU A 161 9.08 -2.38 5.90
C LEU A 161 7.69 -2.44 6.55
N LEU A 162 6.64 -2.13 5.78
CA LEU A 162 5.27 -2.29 6.25
C LEU A 162 4.93 -3.75 6.57
N CYS A 163 5.36 -4.70 5.73
CA CYS A 163 5.20 -6.13 6.00
C CYS A 163 6.04 -6.62 7.20
N ASP A 164 7.14 -5.94 7.53
CA ASP A 164 7.90 -6.17 8.76
C ASP A 164 7.25 -5.53 9.99
N GLY A 165 6.09 -4.86 9.84
CA GLY A 165 5.40 -4.17 10.93
C GLY A 165 6.03 -2.81 11.30
N ILE A 166 6.90 -2.26 10.46
CA ILE A 166 7.63 -1.00 10.68
C ILE A 166 6.99 0.12 9.87
N GLY A 167 6.72 1.25 10.53
CA GLY A 167 6.29 2.50 9.89
C GLY A 167 4.89 2.95 10.32
N ASP A 168 4.78 4.26 10.57
CA ASP A 168 3.55 4.93 11.03
C ASP A 168 3.13 6.06 10.08
N ALA A 169 4.07 6.51 9.25
CA ALA A 169 3.82 7.40 8.14
C ALA A 169 4.72 7.02 6.95
N VAL A 170 4.30 7.38 5.74
CA VAL A 170 5.05 7.11 4.50
C VAL A 170 5.20 8.37 3.66
N LEU A 171 6.35 8.52 3.01
CA LEU A 171 6.68 9.60 2.09
C LEU A 171 7.32 9.02 0.83
N ILE A 172 6.68 9.23 -0.33
CA ILE A 172 7.14 8.75 -1.64
C ILE A 172 7.71 9.92 -2.45
N ARG A 173 9.01 9.89 -2.75
CA ARG A 173 9.74 10.97 -3.43
C ARG A 173 10.42 10.52 -4.72
N GLY A 174 10.56 9.21 -4.96
CA GLY A 174 11.14 8.64 -6.17
C GLY A 174 10.27 8.82 -7.42
N GLU A 175 8.95 9.00 -7.24
CA GLU A 175 8.00 9.30 -8.32
C GLU A 175 7.87 10.82 -8.53
N SER A 176 8.28 11.29 -9.71
CA SER A 176 8.35 12.73 -10.03
C SER A 176 6.98 13.43 -10.16
N GLY A 177 5.93 12.68 -10.51
CA GLY A 177 4.57 13.21 -10.64
C GLY A 177 3.88 13.31 -9.28
N ALA A 178 3.56 14.52 -8.83
CA ALA A 178 2.92 14.77 -7.53
C ALA A 178 1.65 13.90 -7.28
N GLY A 179 0.76 13.82 -8.27
CA GLY A 179 -0.44 12.97 -8.19
C GLY A 179 -0.15 11.47 -8.31
N GLN A 180 0.91 11.09 -9.03
CA GLN A 180 1.33 9.69 -9.16
C GLN A 180 1.98 9.20 -7.87
N SER A 181 2.86 9.99 -7.26
CA SER A 181 3.48 9.72 -5.96
C SER A 181 2.43 9.53 -4.87
N LEU A 182 1.43 10.43 -4.79
CA LEU A 182 0.33 10.29 -3.84
C LEU A 182 -0.43 8.98 -4.06
N ARG A 183 -0.85 8.69 -5.31
CA ARG A 183 -1.56 7.45 -5.63
C ARG A 183 -0.72 6.21 -5.34
N LEU A 184 0.59 6.28 -5.60
CA LEU A 184 1.54 5.21 -5.33
C LEU A 184 1.63 4.91 -3.83
N ALA A 185 1.71 5.94 -2.97
CA ALA A 185 1.72 5.77 -1.52
C ALA A 185 0.48 4.98 -1.04
N PHE A 186 -0.72 5.40 -1.45
CA PHE A 186 -1.96 4.72 -1.11
C PHE A 186 -2.05 3.31 -1.69
N ASN A 187 -1.60 3.09 -2.93
CA ASN A 187 -1.53 1.76 -3.54
C ASN A 187 -0.63 0.81 -2.73
N ILE A 188 0.54 1.28 -2.28
CA ILE A 188 1.45 0.49 -1.44
C ILE A 188 0.79 0.14 -0.11
N LEU A 189 0.16 1.12 0.56
CA LEU A 189 -0.56 0.87 1.82
C LEU A 189 -1.70 -0.15 1.66
N GLN A 190 -2.42 -0.12 0.54
CA GLN A 190 -3.47 -1.11 0.26
C GLN A 190 -2.89 -2.49 -0.06
N ALA A 191 -1.83 -2.56 -0.86
CA ALA A 191 -1.16 -3.81 -1.21
C ALA A 191 -0.51 -4.49 0.00
N ALA A 192 0.01 -3.71 0.95
CA ALA A 192 0.54 -4.21 2.23
C ALA A 192 -0.57 -4.55 3.25
N GLY A 193 -1.85 -4.32 2.93
CA GLY A 193 -2.97 -4.57 3.83
C GLY A 193 -3.14 -3.54 4.96
N CYS A 194 -2.38 -2.45 4.95
CA CYS A 194 -2.42 -1.43 6.00
C CYS A 194 -3.62 -0.48 5.90
N ARG A 195 -4.13 -0.21 4.68
CA ARG A 195 -5.24 0.72 4.45
C ARG A 195 -6.00 0.42 3.15
N SER A 196 -7.32 0.30 3.22
CA SER A 196 -8.16 0.19 2.02
C SER A 196 -8.70 1.56 1.62
N PHE A 197 -8.52 1.97 0.36
CA PHE A 197 -9.01 3.26 -0.16
C PHE A 197 -9.82 3.14 -1.45
N LYS A 198 -9.77 1.97 -2.11
CA LYS A 198 -10.56 1.61 -3.28
C LYS A 198 -10.93 0.12 -3.21
N THR A 199 -11.74 -0.34 -4.14
CA THR A 199 -12.01 -1.76 -4.31
C THR A 199 -10.73 -2.52 -4.62
N ASP A 200 -10.59 -3.69 -4.01
CA ASP A 200 -9.47 -4.58 -4.21
C ASP A 200 -9.88 -5.77 -5.08
N TYR A 201 -9.04 -6.12 -6.04
CA TYR A 201 -9.34 -7.11 -7.07
C TYR A 201 -8.30 -8.21 -7.06
N VAL A 202 -8.75 -9.43 -6.77
CA VAL A 202 -7.91 -10.63 -6.82
C VAL A 202 -8.28 -11.40 -8.07
N ALA A 203 -7.40 -11.43 -9.07
CA ALA A 203 -7.64 -12.13 -10.33
C ALA A 203 -6.59 -13.21 -10.57
N CYS A 204 -7.01 -14.36 -11.10
CA CYS A 204 -6.05 -15.39 -11.51
C CYS A 204 -5.22 -14.91 -12.73
N PRO A 205 -4.01 -15.42 -12.97
CA PRO A 205 -3.17 -14.98 -14.09
C PRO A 205 -3.69 -15.38 -15.48
N SER A 206 -4.90 -15.96 -15.57
CA SER A 206 -5.43 -16.77 -16.68
C SER A 206 -4.64 -18.06 -16.96
N CYS A 207 -5.32 -19.09 -17.46
CA CYS A 207 -4.72 -20.35 -17.90
C CYS A 207 -5.61 -21.04 -18.95
N GLY A 208 -5.20 -22.21 -19.48
CA GLY A 208 -5.99 -22.97 -20.46
C GLY A 208 -7.35 -23.49 -19.96
N ARG A 209 -7.67 -23.32 -18.67
CA ARG A 209 -8.99 -23.65 -18.08
C ARG A 209 -9.94 -22.47 -18.00
N THR A 210 -9.49 -21.27 -18.35
CA THR A 210 -10.29 -20.03 -18.28
C THR A 210 -11.47 -20.14 -19.23
N LEU A 211 -12.68 -19.87 -18.73
CA LEU A 211 -13.94 -20.09 -19.46
C LEU A 211 -14.50 -18.84 -20.13
N PHE A 212 -13.86 -17.69 -19.95
CA PHE A 212 -14.24 -16.38 -20.48
C PHE A 212 -13.00 -15.50 -20.67
N ASP A 213 -13.15 -14.35 -21.35
CA ASP A 213 -12.07 -13.36 -21.44
C ASP A 213 -11.88 -12.66 -20.09
N LEU A 214 -10.86 -13.08 -19.35
CA LEU A 214 -10.60 -12.58 -18.02
C LEU A 214 -10.28 -11.09 -17.99
N GLN A 215 -9.61 -10.56 -19.02
CA GLN A 215 -9.22 -9.15 -19.07
C GLN A 215 -10.44 -8.27 -19.32
N GLU A 216 -11.28 -8.65 -20.28
CA GLU A 216 -12.51 -7.93 -20.61
C GLU A 216 -13.49 -7.92 -19.44
N VAL A 217 -13.72 -9.08 -18.83
CA VAL A 217 -14.62 -9.21 -17.67
C VAL A 217 -14.08 -8.43 -16.46
N THR A 218 -12.76 -8.48 -16.21
CA THR A 218 -12.15 -7.69 -15.13
C THR A 218 -12.35 -6.20 -15.35
N ALA A 219 -12.21 -5.71 -16.58
CA ALA A 219 -12.46 -4.31 -16.92
C ALA A 219 -13.94 -3.93 -16.68
N ARG A 220 -14.88 -4.78 -17.11
CA ARG A 220 -16.32 -4.58 -16.89
C ARG A 220 -16.69 -4.53 -15.41
N ILE A 221 -16.14 -5.44 -14.60
CA ILE A 221 -16.37 -5.46 -13.16
C ILE A 221 -15.77 -4.19 -12.52
N LYS A 222 -14.53 -3.82 -12.87
CA LYS A 222 -13.86 -2.61 -12.36
C LYS A 222 -14.66 -1.34 -12.63
N ALA A 223 -15.11 -1.15 -13.87
CA ALA A 223 -15.91 0.00 -14.27
C ALA A 223 -17.19 0.19 -13.44
N ARG A 224 -17.69 -0.91 -12.85
CA ARG A 224 -18.92 -0.90 -12.05
C ARG A 224 -18.69 -0.86 -10.56
N THR A 225 -17.49 -1.21 -10.09
CA THR A 225 -17.27 -1.47 -8.66
C THR A 225 -16.13 -0.67 -8.07
N GLU A 226 -15.27 0.01 -8.84
CA GLU A 226 -14.00 0.60 -8.35
C GLU A 226 -14.12 1.61 -7.18
N HIS A 227 -15.30 2.21 -7.02
CA HIS A 227 -15.62 3.17 -5.97
C HIS A 227 -15.95 2.53 -4.62
N LEU A 228 -16.10 1.20 -4.56
CA LEU A 228 -16.51 0.47 -3.36
C LEU A 228 -15.30 0.23 -2.44
N LYS A 229 -15.07 1.16 -1.52
CA LYS A 229 -13.95 1.12 -0.57
C LYS A 229 -14.11 -0.04 0.42
N GLY A 230 -13.03 -0.79 0.64
CA GLY A 230 -13.03 -1.91 1.57
C GLY A 230 -13.74 -3.17 1.07
N VAL A 231 -14.16 -3.20 -0.20
CA VAL A 231 -14.72 -4.39 -0.83
C VAL A 231 -13.64 -5.13 -1.61
N LYS A 232 -13.51 -6.43 -1.36
CA LYS A 232 -12.58 -7.34 -2.06
C LYS A 232 -13.35 -8.24 -3.03
N ILE A 233 -13.03 -8.18 -4.32
CA ILE A 233 -13.69 -8.94 -5.37
C ILE A 233 -12.70 -9.89 -6.05
N ALA A 234 -12.96 -11.18 -5.96
CA ALA A 234 -12.21 -12.21 -6.67
C ALA A 234 -12.80 -12.47 -8.06
N ILE A 235 -11.93 -12.58 -9.08
CA ILE A 235 -12.32 -12.83 -10.47
C ILE A 235 -11.52 -14.03 -10.98
N MET A 236 -12.20 -15.17 -11.09
CA MET A 236 -11.58 -16.47 -11.30
C MET A 236 -12.06 -17.08 -12.61
N GLY A 237 -11.12 -17.38 -13.51
CA GLY A 237 -11.41 -17.96 -14.82
C GLY A 237 -12.08 -19.33 -14.79
N CYS A 238 -11.94 -20.09 -13.70
CA CYS A 238 -12.50 -21.42 -13.57
C CYS A 238 -12.76 -21.80 -12.10
N ILE A 239 -13.58 -22.83 -11.89
CA ILE A 239 -13.94 -23.35 -10.57
C ILE A 239 -12.81 -24.08 -9.83
N VAL A 240 -11.75 -24.51 -10.52
CA VAL A 240 -10.77 -25.46 -9.95
C VAL A 240 -9.94 -24.82 -8.83
N ASN A 241 -9.20 -23.76 -9.16
CA ASN A 241 -8.44 -23.01 -8.15
C ASN A 241 -9.22 -21.81 -7.59
N GLY A 242 -10.32 -21.42 -8.25
CA GLY A 242 -11.06 -20.21 -7.91
C GLY A 242 -11.42 -20.10 -6.43
N PRO A 243 -12.08 -21.10 -5.81
CA PRO A 243 -12.42 -21.10 -4.38
C PRO A 243 -11.25 -21.04 -3.41
N GLY A 244 -10.10 -21.60 -3.78
CA GLY A 244 -8.88 -21.54 -2.96
C GLY A 244 -8.20 -20.16 -3.04
N GLU A 245 -8.12 -19.60 -4.25
CA GLU A 245 -7.46 -18.31 -4.53
C GLU A 245 -8.27 -17.10 -4.01
N MET A 246 -9.57 -17.27 -3.70
CA MET A 246 -10.46 -16.21 -3.21
C MET A 246 -10.65 -16.18 -1.69
N ALA A 247 -9.75 -16.78 -0.91
CA ALA A 247 -10.00 -17.04 0.51
C ALA A 247 -10.34 -15.81 1.37
N ASP A 248 -9.80 -14.64 1.00
CA ASP A 248 -9.97 -13.37 1.71
C ASP A 248 -10.85 -12.37 0.95
N ALA A 249 -11.51 -12.81 -0.13
CA ALA A 249 -12.42 -11.97 -0.91
C ALA A 249 -13.83 -11.95 -0.30
N ASP A 250 -14.50 -10.82 -0.39
CA ASP A 250 -15.90 -10.68 0.03
C ASP A 250 -16.85 -11.32 -0.98
N PHE A 251 -16.55 -11.12 -2.27
CA PHE A 251 -17.36 -11.61 -3.38
C PHE A 251 -16.48 -12.29 -4.41
N GLY A 252 -17.02 -13.34 -5.06
CA GLY A 252 -16.32 -14.06 -6.12
C GLY A 252 -17.13 -14.11 -7.40
N TYR A 253 -16.48 -13.83 -8.54
CA TYR A 253 -16.97 -14.05 -9.89
C TYR A 253 -16.18 -15.20 -10.50
N VAL A 254 -16.81 -16.37 -10.65
CA VAL A 254 -16.10 -17.62 -11.01
C VAL A 254 -16.70 -18.27 -12.24
N GLY A 255 -15.85 -18.62 -13.22
CA GLY A 255 -16.26 -19.40 -14.38
C GLY A 255 -16.74 -20.81 -13.97
N GLY A 256 -18.03 -21.09 -14.17
CA GLY A 256 -18.64 -22.38 -13.86
C GLY A 256 -18.65 -23.34 -15.04
N ALA A 257 -19.04 -22.84 -16.21
CA ALA A 257 -19.02 -23.55 -17.50
C ALA A 257 -18.90 -22.52 -18.64
N PRO A 258 -18.66 -22.92 -19.90
CA PRO A 258 -18.64 -21.97 -21.02
C PRO A 258 -19.91 -21.09 -21.04
N GLY A 259 -19.72 -19.77 -21.02
CA GLY A 259 -20.79 -18.76 -20.97
C GLY A 259 -21.59 -18.70 -19.66
N LYS A 260 -21.13 -19.37 -18.60
CA LYS A 260 -21.83 -19.48 -17.32
C LYS A 260 -20.93 -19.15 -16.13
N ILE A 261 -21.45 -18.31 -15.24
CA ILE A 261 -20.76 -17.78 -14.07
C ILE A 261 -21.47 -18.22 -12.79
N ASN A 262 -20.67 -18.51 -11.77
CA ASN A 262 -21.13 -18.71 -10.40
C ASN A 262 -20.64 -17.54 -9.55
N LEU A 263 -21.54 -16.99 -8.73
CA LEU A 263 -21.22 -15.92 -7.79
C LEU A 263 -21.10 -16.44 -6.37
N TYR A 264 -20.15 -15.89 -5.63
CA TYR A 264 -19.79 -16.31 -4.28
C TYR A 264 -19.87 -15.15 -3.31
N VAL A 265 -20.18 -15.47 -2.05
CA VAL A 265 -20.00 -14.61 -0.88
C VAL A 265 -19.02 -15.32 0.04
N GLY A 266 -17.84 -14.71 0.23
CA GLY A 266 -16.68 -15.42 0.74
C GLY A 266 -16.41 -16.69 -0.07
N LYS A 267 -16.38 -17.83 0.61
CA LYS A 267 -16.16 -19.15 -0.01
C LYS A 267 -17.46 -19.87 -0.43
N THR A 268 -18.62 -19.28 -0.16
CA THR A 268 -19.92 -19.94 -0.36
C THR A 268 -20.52 -19.52 -1.70
N PRO A 269 -20.78 -20.47 -2.62
CA PRO A 269 -21.50 -20.15 -3.85
C PRO A 269 -22.97 -19.87 -3.55
N VAL A 270 -23.47 -18.74 -4.01
CA VAL A 270 -24.84 -18.26 -3.72
C VAL A 270 -25.71 -18.19 -4.97
N ARG A 271 -25.12 -17.96 -6.15
CA ARG A 271 -25.83 -17.93 -7.43
C ARG A 271 -25.06 -18.75 -8.45
N PHE A 272 -25.77 -19.58 -9.21
CA PHE A 272 -25.16 -20.56 -10.10
C PHE A 272 -25.61 -20.38 -11.54
N ASN A 273 -24.72 -20.71 -12.47
CA ASN A 273 -25.02 -20.81 -13.90
C ASN A 273 -25.62 -19.54 -14.51
N ILE A 274 -25.24 -18.37 -13.99
CA ILE A 274 -25.69 -17.08 -14.50
C ILE A 274 -25.07 -16.88 -15.89
N PRO A 275 -25.84 -16.50 -16.92
CA PRO A 275 -25.29 -16.12 -18.21
C PRO A 275 -24.24 -15.03 -18.07
N GLU A 276 -23.08 -15.19 -18.70
CA GLU A 276 -21.94 -14.25 -18.59
C GLU A 276 -22.31 -12.79 -18.91
N ALA A 277 -23.24 -12.58 -19.84
CA ALA A 277 -23.73 -11.26 -20.21
C ALA A 277 -24.39 -10.52 -19.04
N GLU A 278 -25.09 -11.24 -18.16
CA GLU A 278 -25.88 -10.71 -17.05
C GLU A 278 -25.12 -10.78 -15.71
N ALA A 279 -24.03 -11.56 -15.65
CA ALA A 279 -23.32 -11.88 -14.42
C ALA A 279 -22.72 -10.66 -13.71
N VAL A 280 -22.33 -9.61 -14.45
CA VAL A 280 -21.80 -8.36 -13.84
C VAL A 280 -22.90 -7.59 -13.11
N GLU A 281 -24.11 -7.48 -13.68
CA GLU A 281 -25.23 -6.86 -12.96
C GLU A 281 -25.64 -7.72 -11.76
N SER A 282 -25.67 -9.04 -11.94
CA SER A 282 -25.97 -9.96 -10.85
C SER A 282 -24.96 -9.84 -9.70
N LEU A 283 -23.68 -9.60 -9.99
CA LEU A 283 -22.66 -9.30 -8.97
C LEU A 283 -22.96 -7.98 -8.25
N VAL A 284 -23.33 -6.94 -8.97
CA VAL A 284 -23.71 -5.64 -8.38
C VAL A 284 -24.91 -5.79 -7.44
N ASP A 285 -25.95 -6.51 -7.87
CA ASP A 285 -27.13 -6.76 -7.04
C ASP A 285 -26.80 -7.59 -5.80
N LEU A 286 -25.90 -8.57 -5.94
CA LEU A 286 -25.40 -9.33 -4.79
C LEU A 286 -24.65 -8.44 -3.81
N ILE A 287 -23.81 -7.51 -4.28
CA ILE A 287 -23.11 -6.55 -3.41
C ILE A 287 -24.12 -5.65 -2.67
N ARG A 288 -25.20 -5.22 -3.33
CA ARG A 288 -26.30 -4.45 -2.72
C ARG A 288 -27.02 -5.22 -1.63
N GLU A 289 -27.35 -6.49 -1.89
CA GLU A 289 -28.03 -7.38 -0.92
C GLU A 289 -27.21 -7.60 0.36
N HIS A 290 -25.90 -7.39 0.30
CA HIS A 290 -24.98 -7.53 1.43
C HIS A 290 -24.55 -6.18 2.03
N ASP A 291 -25.29 -5.10 1.78
CA ASP A 291 -25.06 -3.76 2.33
C ASP A 291 -23.65 -3.19 2.08
N LYS A 292 -22.96 -3.67 1.03
CA LYS A 292 -21.60 -3.24 0.64
C LYS A 292 -21.59 -2.33 -0.59
N TRP A 293 -22.76 -2.04 -1.14
CA TRP A 293 -22.90 -1.12 -2.26
C TRP A 293 -23.04 0.32 -1.78
N VAL A 294 -22.27 1.21 -2.39
CA VAL A 294 -22.39 2.66 -2.24
C VAL A 294 -22.57 3.23 -3.63
N GLU A 295 -23.56 4.10 -3.85
CA GLU A 295 -23.72 4.70 -5.18
C GLU A 295 -22.48 5.51 -5.56
N PRO A 296 -21.98 5.38 -6.81
CA PRO A 296 -20.84 6.14 -7.26
C PRO A 296 -21.16 7.63 -7.16
N GLN A 297 -20.23 8.41 -6.62
CA GLN A 297 -20.36 9.87 -6.69
C GLN A 297 -20.39 10.27 -8.16
N PRO A 298 -21.31 11.17 -8.58
CA PRO A 298 -21.42 11.58 -9.97
C PRO A 298 -20.07 12.08 -10.45
N ALA A 299 -19.57 11.50 -11.54
CA ALA A 299 -18.42 12.02 -12.27
C ALA A 299 -18.87 13.34 -12.92
N GLU A 300 -18.69 14.45 -12.22
CA GLU A 300 -18.97 15.76 -12.79
C GLU A 300 -17.92 16.09 -13.85
N ALA A 301 -18.44 16.45 -15.03
CA ALA A 301 -17.75 16.66 -16.31
C ALA A 301 -16.67 17.74 -16.28
#